data_AF-A0A1E7GMQ4-F1
#
_entry.id   AF-A0A1E7GMQ4-F1
#
_cell.length_a   1.000
_cell.length_b   1.000
_cell.length_c   1.000
_cell.angle_alpha   90.00
_cell.angle_beta   90.00
_cell.angle_gamma   90.00
#
_symmetry.space_group_name_H-M   'P 1'
#
loop_
_entity.id
_entity.type
_entity.pdbx_description
1 polymer ?
#
loop_
_entity_poly.entity_id
_entity_poly.type
_entity_poly.pdbx_seq_one_letter_code
_entity_poly.pdbx_strand_id
1 'polypeptide(L)'
;FNPEHPYRAGEDPIMDAWYTTFFIENHLDYSAYPDCVASPEQVRFMVYAEENERYYPCSDRMFGSIMRREKSRCLQEKYEDVLHRILDLIDRQIENEWDKTFLRCLFKSKYQHETRDGLMIPSRLEKRLLKLYLDRTQIDDPYLCEKAGRNKQAFRMLSSEAFQKALNHIDEGDLLSFPAMLSEIKGCVDCLKLQRLFALSVEDSLWESDVVLQYTVEDFLMLLGRSLAGDGVEPLWDFLLVHRKQGASGMPHPKKILWLVDEAGGVMVDLAIIRYLTQLGHKVIISFKRGPLFTKVDFYDAQEDEILCRELEDVLLMKEQRLGKNELVHILKSDKNIMAICDGTREDLNLLLASTTFARVFKEVDCIISKGPDQRRRFFDTHFRFTQDIYSIAKDENGVASIWYKARHPAVIKFSHKDLEKKAQAIISQMEAAKQKGMTVIFYSGIIGSIPGRLAMAKRIMSIFIRFLKEQSANTFIINPSEYYEAGMDADDLMFMWEIVQRSCLIDIWRFQLYDDIIKAFEIMGTKVPPEWVGKDATFSTGCTKEMKIALEVQKQHPEMQIIGPSQEKFLRREEYGIGKMYDRRLSEICAV
;
A
#
# COMPACT_ATOMS: atom_id res chain seq x y z
N PHE A 1 -1.16 -29.09 2.14
CA PHE A 1 -1.40 -27.69 2.52
C PHE A 1 -2.27 -27.62 3.76
N ASN A 2 -1.65 -27.33 4.90
CA ASN A 2 -2.29 -27.09 6.17
C ASN A 2 -2.15 -25.57 6.46
N PRO A 3 -3.22 -24.80 6.70
CA PRO A 3 -3.11 -23.39 7.07
C PRO A 3 -2.26 -23.15 8.34
N GLU A 4 -2.12 -24.16 9.20
CA GLU A 4 -1.21 -24.08 10.37
C GLU A 4 0.27 -24.29 10.01
N HIS A 5 0.58 -24.81 8.81
CA HIS A 5 1.94 -25.05 8.33
C HIS A 5 2.05 -24.51 6.89
N PRO A 6 2.28 -23.19 6.72
CA PRO A 6 2.42 -22.57 5.41
C PRO A 6 3.59 -23.19 4.63
N TYR A 7 3.53 -23.07 3.31
CA TYR A 7 4.57 -23.61 2.43
C TYR A 7 5.92 -22.99 2.72
N ARG A 8 6.95 -23.84 2.90
CA ARG A 8 8.33 -23.41 3.06
C ARG A 8 9.14 -23.83 1.85
N ALA A 9 9.72 -22.85 1.18
CA ALA A 9 10.60 -23.11 0.06
C ALA A 9 11.91 -23.77 0.50
N GLY A 10 12.47 -24.63 -0.35
CA GLY A 10 13.76 -25.30 -0.13
C GLY A 10 13.68 -26.69 0.50
N GLU A 11 12.47 -27.20 0.80
CA GLU A 11 12.27 -28.57 1.32
C GLU A 11 12.03 -29.59 0.21
N ASP A 12 11.32 -29.22 -0.87
CA ASP A 12 11.00 -30.09 -2.01
C ASP A 12 11.19 -29.33 -3.35
N PRO A 13 12.22 -29.66 -4.14
CA PRO A 13 12.48 -29.01 -5.42
C PRO A 13 11.34 -29.08 -6.44
N ILE A 14 10.52 -30.14 -6.43
CA ILE A 14 9.40 -30.30 -7.36
C ILE A 14 8.26 -29.37 -6.96
N MET A 15 8.01 -29.26 -5.65
CA MET A 15 7.02 -28.35 -5.12
C MET A 15 7.48 -26.88 -5.27
N ASP A 16 8.79 -26.61 -5.10
CA ASP A 16 9.37 -25.28 -5.30
C ASP A 16 9.25 -24.82 -6.75
N ALA A 17 9.51 -25.72 -7.70
CA ALA A 17 9.30 -25.43 -9.11
C ALA A 17 7.84 -25.07 -9.38
N TRP A 18 6.88 -25.81 -8.82
CA TRP A 18 5.45 -25.56 -9.00
C TRP A 18 4.97 -24.26 -8.37
N TYR A 19 5.43 -23.98 -7.16
CA TYR A 19 5.21 -22.72 -6.47
C TYR A 19 5.76 -21.55 -7.29
N THR A 20 6.96 -21.69 -7.86
CA THR A 20 7.55 -20.70 -8.75
C THR A 20 6.73 -20.52 -10.03
N THR A 21 6.29 -21.62 -10.66
CA THR A 21 5.41 -21.59 -11.84
C THR A 21 4.09 -20.87 -11.53
N PHE A 22 3.51 -21.07 -10.34
CA PHE A 22 2.31 -20.34 -9.93
C PHE A 22 2.50 -18.82 -9.96
N PHE A 23 3.62 -18.30 -9.44
CA PHE A 23 3.90 -16.86 -9.48
C PHE A 23 4.16 -16.36 -10.91
N ILE A 24 4.93 -17.11 -11.70
CA ILE A 24 5.22 -16.74 -13.11
C ILE A 24 3.93 -16.71 -13.92
N GLU A 25 3.16 -17.80 -13.90
CA GLU A 25 1.94 -17.93 -14.69
C GLU A 25 0.91 -16.89 -14.29
N ASN A 26 0.84 -16.46 -13.03
CA ASN A 26 -0.06 -15.39 -12.59
C ASN A 26 0.48 -13.96 -12.84
N HIS A 27 1.69 -13.82 -13.41
CA HIS A 27 2.43 -12.55 -13.53
C HIS A 27 2.58 -11.83 -12.19
N LEU A 28 3.00 -12.58 -11.18
CA LEU A 28 3.22 -12.14 -9.80
C LEU A 28 4.68 -12.32 -9.36
N ASP A 29 5.54 -12.91 -10.20
CA ASP A 29 6.95 -13.09 -9.89
C ASP A 29 7.73 -11.80 -10.19
N TYR A 30 8.41 -11.28 -9.16
CA TYR A 30 9.23 -10.07 -9.29
C TYR A 30 10.42 -10.26 -10.24
N SER A 31 11.05 -11.43 -10.23
CA SER A 31 12.23 -11.69 -11.06
C SER A 31 11.87 -11.73 -12.54
N ALA A 32 10.71 -12.28 -12.88
CA ALA A 32 10.19 -12.31 -14.24
C ALA A 32 9.56 -10.97 -14.70
N TYR A 33 8.90 -10.24 -13.79
CA TYR A 33 8.13 -9.03 -14.13
C TYR A 33 8.43 -7.83 -13.21
N PRO A 34 9.70 -7.36 -13.13
CA PRO A 34 10.10 -6.35 -12.15
C PRO A 34 9.43 -4.99 -12.36
N ASP A 35 8.86 -4.71 -13.55
CA ASP A 35 8.24 -3.41 -13.91
C ASP A 35 6.82 -3.27 -13.38
N CYS A 36 6.19 -4.42 -13.15
CA CYS A 36 4.78 -4.53 -12.82
C CYS A 36 4.57 -5.05 -11.40
N VAL A 37 5.52 -5.85 -10.89
CA VAL A 37 5.45 -6.52 -9.60
C VAL A 37 6.31 -5.78 -8.60
N ALA A 38 5.77 -5.55 -7.41
CA ALA A 38 6.45 -4.96 -6.27
C ALA A 38 7.62 -5.85 -5.84
N SER A 39 8.71 -5.21 -5.45
CA SER A 39 9.84 -5.89 -4.84
C SER A 39 9.44 -6.53 -3.49
N PRO A 40 10.13 -7.59 -3.03
CA PRO A 40 9.90 -8.12 -1.68
C PRO A 40 10.00 -7.05 -0.60
N GLU A 41 10.88 -6.07 -0.79
CA GLU A 41 11.04 -4.94 0.13
C GLU A 41 9.83 -3.98 0.11
N GLN A 42 9.29 -3.67 -1.07
CA GLN A 42 8.09 -2.85 -1.20
C GLN A 42 6.85 -3.57 -0.64
N VAL A 43 6.74 -4.89 -0.83
CA VAL A 43 5.64 -5.68 -0.27
C VAL A 43 5.65 -5.61 1.26
N ARG A 44 6.84 -5.55 1.89
CA ARG A 44 7.00 -5.38 3.34
C ARG A 44 6.52 -4.04 3.89
N PHE A 45 6.18 -3.07 3.03
CA PHE A 45 5.45 -1.86 3.48
C PHE A 45 4.04 -2.20 3.94
N MET A 46 3.45 -3.27 3.40
CA MET A 46 2.04 -3.62 3.56
C MET A 46 1.85 -4.95 4.30
N VAL A 47 2.65 -5.95 3.95
CA VAL A 47 2.54 -7.32 4.47
C VAL A 47 3.71 -7.63 5.39
N TYR A 48 3.42 -8.15 6.57
CA TYR A 48 4.43 -8.75 7.42
C TYR A 48 4.65 -10.20 6.95
N ALA A 49 5.75 -10.42 6.25
CA ALA A 49 6.15 -11.73 5.75
C ALA A 49 7.43 -12.20 6.48
N GLU A 50 7.45 -13.46 6.91
CA GLU A 50 8.62 -14.08 7.54
C GLU A 50 9.76 -14.30 6.53
N GLU A 51 10.94 -14.70 7.01
CA GLU A 51 12.07 -15.02 6.13
C GLU A 51 11.68 -16.17 5.16
N ASN A 52 11.69 -15.87 3.86
CA ASN A 52 11.34 -16.75 2.72
C ASN A 52 9.85 -16.94 2.41
N GLU A 53 8.95 -16.30 3.16
CA GLU A 53 7.52 -16.31 2.83
C GLU A 53 7.23 -15.29 1.70
N ARG A 54 6.46 -15.71 0.67
CA ARG A 54 6.00 -14.79 -0.38
C ARG A 54 4.48 -14.63 -0.31
N TYR A 55 4.06 -13.38 -0.24
CA TYR A 55 2.66 -13.01 -0.30
C TYR A 55 2.02 -13.44 -1.62
N TYR A 56 0.79 -13.95 -1.57
CA TYR A 56 -0.03 -14.21 -2.74
C TYR A 56 -1.43 -13.58 -2.56
N PRO A 57 -2.01 -12.99 -3.61
CA PRO A 57 -3.25 -12.23 -3.50
C PRO A 57 -4.45 -13.17 -3.66
N CYS A 58 -4.63 -14.17 -2.80
CA CYS A 58 -5.84 -15.01 -2.74
C CYS A 58 -5.98 -15.68 -1.37
N SER A 59 -7.15 -16.25 -1.09
CA SER A 59 -7.38 -16.94 0.18
C SER A 59 -6.52 -18.20 0.28
N ASP A 60 -6.16 -18.60 1.50
CA ASP A 60 -5.34 -19.80 1.73
C ASP A 60 -6.05 -21.06 1.22
N ARG A 61 -7.38 -21.07 1.29
CA ARG A 61 -8.21 -22.14 0.70
C ARG A 61 -8.02 -22.20 -0.81
N MET A 62 -8.07 -21.06 -1.50
CA MET A 62 -7.89 -20.99 -2.95
C MET A 62 -6.46 -21.38 -3.35
N PHE A 63 -5.46 -20.82 -2.66
CA PHE A 63 -4.06 -21.16 -2.86
C PHE A 63 -3.81 -22.66 -2.64
N GLY A 64 -4.32 -23.22 -1.54
CA GLY A 64 -4.23 -24.65 -1.25
C GLY A 64 -4.88 -25.53 -2.30
N SER A 65 -6.04 -25.15 -2.85
CA SER A 65 -6.68 -25.86 -3.96
C SER A 65 -5.82 -25.88 -5.22
N ILE A 66 -5.18 -24.77 -5.57
CA ILE A 66 -4.29 -24.68 -6.73
C ILE A 66 -3.01 -25.50 -6.50
N MET A 67 -2.41 -25.37 -5.32
CA MET A 67 -1.15 -26.03 -4.99
C MET A 67 -1.26 -27.55 -4.89
N ARG A 68 -2.42 -28.10 -4.50
CA ARG A 68 -2.65 -29.56 -4.44
C ARG A 68 -2.71 -30.22 -5.83
N ARG A 69 -2.76 -29.45 -6.92
CA ARG A 69 -2.88 -29.94 -8.31
C ARG A 69 -4.12 -30.80 -8.58
N GLU A 70 -5.08 -30.80 -7.67
CA GLU A 70 -6.36 -31.47 -7.84
C GLU A 70 -7.30 -30.52 -8.56
N LYS A 71 -8.07 -31.02 -9.55
CA LYS A 71 -9.18 -30.27 -10.15
C LYS A 71 -10.29 -30.12 -9.12
N SER A 72 -10.08 -29.26 -8.13
CA SER A 72 -11.06 -29.02 -7.09
C SER A 72 -12.31 -28.41 -7.72
N ARG A 73 -13.47 -28.94 -7.34
CA ARG A 73 -14.78 -28.42 -7.80
C ARG A 73 -14.91 -26.93 -7.53
N CYS A 74 -14.45 -26.49 -6.35
CA CYS A 74 -14.46 -25.09 -5.94
C CYS A 74 -13.65 -24.16 -6.88
N LEU A 75 -12.50 -24.63 -7.40
CA LEU A 75 -11.72 -23.84 -8.36
C LEU A 75 -12.41 -23.76 -9.72
N GLN A 76 -13.00 -24.87 -10.19
CA GLN A 76 -13.71 -24.90 -11.48
C GLN A 76 -14.96 -24.03 -11.45
N GLU A 77 -15.76 -24.10 -10.39
CA GLU A 77 -16.92 -23.23 -10.19
C GLU A 77 -16.51 -21.74 -10.24
N LYS A 78 -15.39 -21.38 -9.62
CA LYS A 78 -14.88 -19.99 -9.66
C LYS A 78 -14.37 -19.57 -11.04
N TYR A 79 -13.82 -20.48 -11.83
CA TYR A 79 -13.45 -20.19 -13.21
C TYR A 79 -14.69 -20.00 -14.09
N GLU A 80 -15.70 -20.87 -13.93
CA GLU A 80 -16.97 -20.77 -14.65
C GLU A 80 -17.70 -19.45 -14.33
N ASP A 81 -17.75 -19.05 -13.05
CA ASP A 81 -18.29 -17.75 -12.61
C ASP A 81 -17.64 -16.57 -13.34
N VAL A 82 -16.32 -16.63 -13.56
CA VAL A 82 -15.57 -15.59 -14.29
C VAL A 82 -15.93 -15.59 -15.76
N LEU A 83 -15.98 -16.76 -16.40
CA LEU A 83 -16.36 -16.86 -17.81
C LEU A 83 -17.78 -16.36 -18.04
N HIS A 84 -18.73 -16.76 -17.19
CA HIS A 84 -20.11 -16.34 -17.29
C HIS A 84 -20.26 -14.82 -17.21
N ARG A 85 -19.58 -14.16 -16.28
CA ARG A 85 -19.60 -12.69 -16.16
C ARG A 85 -19.10 -11.97 -17.41
N ILE A 86 -18.05 -12.49 -18.06
CA ILE A 86 -17.53 -11.92 -19.31
C ILE A 86 -18.46 -12.17 -20.49
N LEU A 87 -19.05 -13.37 -20.57
CA LEU A 87 -20.02 -13.69 -21.64
C LEU A 87 -21.28 -12.83 -21.52
N ASP A 88 -21.80 -12.66 -20.30
CA ASP A 88 -22.95 -11.79 -20.04
C ASP A 88 -22.66 -10.33 -20.40
N LEU A 89 -21.43 -9.86 -20.17
CA LEU A 89 -20.99 -8.53 -20.60
C LEU A 89 -21.03 -8.37 -22.12
N ILE A 90 -20.58 -9.37 -22.87
CA ILE A 90 -20.66 -9.38 -24.35
C ILE A 90 -22.13 -9.30 -24.79
N ASP A 91 -22.99 -10.08 -24.14
CA ASP A 91 -24.39 -10.19 -24.50
C ASP A 91 -25.17 -8.90 -24.27
N ARG A 92 -24.82 -8.15 -23.22
CA ARG A 92 -25.41 -6.85 -22.87
C ARG A 92 -24.92 -5.68 -23.73
N GLN A 93 -23.64 -5.67 -24.08
CA GLN A 93 -22.99 -4.46 -24.63
C GLN A 93 -22.75 -4.50 -26.14
N ILE A 94 -22.62 -5.69 -26.72
CA ILE A 94 -22.37 -5.83 -28.15
C ILE A 94 -23.71 -6.02 -28.84
N GLU A 95 -24.02 -5.29 -29.91
CA GLU A 95 -25.29 -5.46 -30.64
C GLU A 95 -25.15 -6.43 -31.81
N ASN A 96 -24.02 -6.38 -32.53
CA ASN A 96 -23.77 -7.17 -33.72
C ASN A 96 -23.59 -8.67 -33.41
N GLU A 97 -24.42 -9.52 -34.03
CA GLU A 97 -24.41 -10.98 -33.78
C GLU A 97 -23.13 -11.69 -34.26
N TRP A 98 -22.49 -11.20 -35.33
CA TRP A 98 -21.21 -11.74 -35.78
C TRP A 98 -20.11 -11.44 -34.75
N ASP A 99 -20.03 -10.18 -34.29
CA ASP A 99 -19.06 -9.78 -33.26
C ASP A 99 -19.30 -10.52 -31.94
N LYS A 100 -20.56 -10.67 -31.50
CA LYS A 100 -20.91 -11.50 -30.33
C LYS A 100 -20.38 -12.92 -30.49
N THR A 101 -20.64 -13.55 -31.64
CA THR A 101 -20.23 -14.93 -31.89
C THR A 101 -18.70 -15.06 -31.92
N PHE A 102 -18.02 -14.12 -32.58
CA PHE A 102 -16.56 -14.04 -32.62
C PHE A 102 -15.97 -13.91 -31.21
N LEU A 103 -16.45 -12.93 -30.43
CA LEU A 103 -15.98 -12.68 -29.07
C LEU A 103 -16.25 -13.89 -28.18
N ARG A 104 -17.46 -14.46 -28.17
CA ARG A 104 -17.77 -15.66 -27.38
C ARG A 104 -16.82 -16.82 -27.69
N CYS A 105 -16.53 -17.09 -28.97
CA CYS A 105 -15.57 -18.11 -29.38
C CYS A 105 -14.15 -17.79 -28.89
N LEU A 106 -13.70 -16.54 -29.05
CA LEU A 106 -12.40 -16.07 -28.58
C LEU A 106 -12.24 -16.24 -27.06
N PHE A 107 -13.24 -15.80 -26.29
CA PHE A 107 -13.22 -15.86 -24.83
C PHE A 107 -13.26 -17.30 -24.31
N LYS A 108 -14.08 -18.17 -24.90
CA LYS A 108 -14.10 -19.61 -24.55
C LYS A 108 -12.75 -20.28 -24.85
N SER A 109 -12.14 -19.97 -25.99
CA SER A 109 -10.82 -20.50 -26.34
C SER A 109 -9.73 -19.99 -25.37
N LYS A 110 -9.73 -18.69 -25.07
CA LYS A 110 -8.77 -18.10 -24.12
C LYS A 110 -8.94 -18.65 -22.72
N TYR A 111 -10.18 -18.80 -22.26
CA TYR A 111 -10.53 -19.42 -20.98
C TYR A 111 -9.96 -20.84 -20.87
N GLN A 112 -10.19 -21.68 -21.87
CA GLN A 112 -9.68 -23.06 -21.89
C GLN A 112 -8.16 -23.12 -21.82
N HIS A 113 -7.47 -22.22 -22.54
CA HIS A 113 -6.02 -22.13 -22.51
C HIS A 113 -5.48 -21.73 -21.12
N GLU A 114 -6.06 -20.68 -20.52
CA GLU A 114 -5.57 -20.11 -19.25
C GLU A 114 -5.89 -20.98 -18.03
N THR A 115 -6.94 -21.81 -18.10
CA THR A 115 -7.38 -22.66 -16.98
C THR A 115 -6.87 -24.11 -17.08
N ARG A 116 -6.24 -24.48 -18.21
CA ARG A 116 -5.80 -25.86 -18.51
C ARG A 116 -4.99 -26.49 -17.37
N ASP A 117 -4.02 -25.76 -16.87
CA ASP A 117 -3.04 -26.26 -15.91
C ASP A 117 -3.49 -26.02 -14.45
N GLY A 118 -4.65 -25.38 -14.24
CA GLY A 118 -5.23 -25.13 -12.92
C GLY A 118 -4.48 -24.12 -12.05
N LEU A 119 -3.45 -23.45 -12.58
CA LEU A 119 -2.56 -22.56 -11.85
C LEU A 119 -3.07 -21.12 -11.67
N MET A 120 -4.01 -20.69 -12.52
CA MET A 120 -4.46 -19.31 -12.54
C MET A 120 -5.30 -18.97 -11.32
N ILE A 121 -5.06 -17.84 -10.68
CA ILE A 121 -5.98 -17.33 -9.66
C ILE A 121 -7.24 -16.84 -10.40
N PRO A 122 -8.47 -17.20 -9.97
CA PRO A 122 -9.69 -16.78 -10.68
C PRO A 122 -9.81 -15.27 -10.93
N SER A 123 -9.43 -14.42 -9.97
CA SER A 123 -9.41 -12.95 -10.18
C SER A 123 -8.34 -12.49 -11.17
N ARG A 124 -7.25 -13.25 -11.35
CA ARG A 124 -6.23 -12.98 -12.38
C ARG A 124 -6.72 -13.39 -13.76
N LEU A 125 -7.46 -14.49 -13.86
CA LEU A 125 -8.18 -14.87 -15.07
C LEU A 125 -9.18 -13.77 -15.47
N GLU A 126 -9.99 -13.31 -14.52
CA GLU A 126 -10.97 -12.24 -14.73
C GLU A 126 -10.31 -10.97 -15.25
N LYS A 127 -9.24 -10.52 -14.61
CA LYS A 127 -8.45 -9.36 -15.07
C LYS A 127 -7.94 -9.53 -16.50
N ARG A 128 -7.50 -10.72 -16.92
CA ARG A 128 -7.02 -10.97 -18.29
C ARG A 128 -8.16 -10.93 -19.29
N LEU A 129 -9.28 -11.59 -18.98
CA LEU A 129 -10.42 -11.63 -19.87
C LEU A 129 -11.06 -10.24 -19.99
N LEU A 130 -11.25 -9.53 -18.88
CA LEU A 130 -11.74 -8.15 -18.91
C LEU A 130 -10.81 -7.24 -19.71
N LYS A 131 -9.49 -7.33 -19.49
CA LYS A 131 -8.53 -6.58 -20.31
C LYS A 131 -8.65 -6.89 -21.80
N LEU A 132 -8.73 -8.19 -22.16
CA LEU A 132 -8.93 -8.60 -23.56
C LEU A 132 -10.24 -8.04 -24.13
N TYR A 133 -11.30 -7.96 -23.32
CA TYR A 133 -12.58 -7.40 -23.74
C TYR A 133 -12.43 -5.92 -24.08
N LEU A 134 -11.86 -5.13 -23.17
CA LEU A 134 -11.63 -3.70 -23.38
C LEU A 134 -10.74 -3.46 -24.61
N ASP A 135 -9.62 -4.18 -24.71
CA ASP A 135 -8.66 -4.05 -25.82
C ASP A 135 -9.27 -4.44 -27.18
N ARG A 136 -10.23 -5.38 -27.23
CA ARG A 136 -10.85 -5.84 -28.49
C ARG A 136 -12.07 -5.04 -28.91
N THR A 137 -12.85 -4.57 -27.94
CA THR A 137 -14.07 -3.81 -28.21
C THR A 137 -13.80 -2.31 -28.35
N GLN A 138 -12.67 -1.82 -27.80
CA GLN A 138 -12.35 -0.40 -27.70
C GLN A 138 -13.41 0.37 -26.88
N ILE A 139 -14.19 -0.33 -26.06
CA ILE A 139 -15.06 0.26 -25.05
C ILE A 139 -14.18 0.55 -23.84
N ASP A 140 -14.00 1.82 -23.52
CA ASP A 140 -13.12 2.24 -22.41
C ASP A 140 -13.64 1.74 -21.06
N ASP A 141 -14.93 1.94 -20.79
CA ASP A 141 -15.62 1.45 -19.60
C ASP A 141 -17.05 0.97 -19.90
N PRO A 142 -17.31 -0.36 -19.83
CA PRO A 142 -18.63 -0.92 -20.11
C PRO A 142 -19.71 -0.59 -19.07
N TYR A 143 -19.32 -0.15 -17.86
CA TYR A 143 -20.24 0.11 -16.75
C TYR A 143 -20.38 1.60 -16.44
N LEU A 144 -19.81 2.50 -17.26
CA LEU A 144 -19.81 3.94 -17.02
C LEU A 144 -21.19 4.51 -16.67
N CYS A 145 -22.20 4.24 -17.50
CA CYS A 145 -23.56 4.72 -17.29
C CYS A 145 -24.22 4.11 -16.04
N GLU A 146 -23.93 2.85 -15.75
CA GLU A 146 -24.46 2.16 -14.57
C GLU A 146 -23.85 2.72 -13.28
N LYS A 147 -22.54 2.93 -13.25
CA LYS A 147 -21.83 3.57 -12.13
C LYS A 147 -22.37 4.98 -11.88
N ALA A 148 -22.54 5.79 -12.93
CA ALA A 148 -23.12 7.12 -12.82
C ALA A 148 -24.57 7.09 -12.30
N GLY A 149 -25.38 6.11 -12.75
CA GLY A 149 -26.73 5.88 -12.24
C GLY A 149 -26.75 5.57 -10.74
N ARG A 150 -25.92 4.61 -10.31
CA ARG A 150 -25.77 4.20 -8.90
C ARG A 150 -25.33 5.38 -8.02
N ASN A 151 -24.33 6.16 -8.44
CA ASN A 151 -23.85 7.34 -7.73
C ASN A 151 -24.94 8.41 -7.59
N LYS A 152 -25.64 8.73 -8.68
CA LYS A 152 -26.73 9.69 -8.70
C LYS A 152 -27.88 9.27 -7.79
N GLN A 153 -28.19 7.98 -7.75
CA GLN A 153 -29.23 7.46 -6.90
C GLN A 153 -28.85 7.57 -5.41
N ALA A 154 -27.66 7.12 -5.04
CA ALA A 154 -27.16 7.23 -3.68
C ALA A 154 -27.12 8.69 -3.21
N PHE A 155 -26.68 9.60 -4.08
CA PHE A 155 -26.70 11.04 -3.80
C PHE A 155 -28.10 11.58 -3.51
N ARG A 156 -29.10 11.22 -4.33
CA ARG A 156 -30.51 11.64 -4.15
C ARG A 156 -31.07 11.12 -2.83
N MET A 157 -30.76 9.87 -2.48
CA MET A 157 -31.16 9.26 -1.21
C MET A 157 -30.57 10.03 -0.03
N LEU A 158 -29.25 10.25 -0.04
CA LEU A 158 -28.54 10.98 1.02
C LEU A 158 -29.03 12.43 1.15
N SER A 159 -29.46 13.05 0.04
CA SER A 159 -29.98 14.41 0.01
C SER A 159 -31.47 14.51 0.33
N SER A 160 -32.18 13.40 0.47
CA SER A 160 -33.63 13.40 0.70
C SER A 160 -33.99 13.88 2.10
N GLU A 161 -35.11 14.61 2.21
CA GLU A 161 -35.59 15.10 3.51
C GLU A 161 -35.94 13.95 4.46
N ALA A 162 -36.52 12.86 3.93
CA ALA A 162 -36.86 11.67 4.70
C ALA A 162 -35.61 11.03 5.33
N PHE A 163 -34.54 10.87 4.55
CA PHE A 163 -33.26 10.37 5.05
C PHE A 163 -32.65 11.29 6.11
N GLN A 164 -32.61 12.60 5.86
CA GLN A 164 -32.04 13.56 6.81
C GLN A 164 -32.83 13.60 8.13
N LYS A 165 -34.16 13.47 8.09
CA LYS A 165 -34.98 13.34 9.29
C LYS A 165 -34.68 12.04 10.03
N ALA A 166 -34.62 10.90 9.34
CA ALA A 166 -34.33 9.61 9.96
C ALA A 166 -32.91 9.55 10.56
N LEU A 167 -31.90 10.08 9.87
CA LEU A 167 -30.51 10.09 10.34
C LEU A 167 -30.34 10.91 11.62
N ASN A 168 -31.07 12.02 11.75
CA ASN A 168 -31.04 12.91 12.90
C ASN A 168 -32.11 12.58 13.96
N HIS A 169 -32.90 11.53 13.76
CA HIS A 169 -33.92 11.09 14.71
C HIS A 169 -33.28 10.50 15.97
N ILE A 170 -33.75 10.90 17.13
CA ILE A 170 -33.33 10.39 18.44
C ILE A 170 -34.58 9.80 19.09
N ASP A 171 -34.53 8.52 19.47
CA ASP A 171 -35.67 7.88 20.12
C ASP A 171 -35.84 8.39 21.57
N GLU A 172 -37.08 8.42 22.06
CA GLU A 172 -37.38 8.80 23.45
C GLU A 172 -36.67 7.89 24.47
N GLY A 173 -36.39 6.64 24.11
CA GLY A 173 -35.58 5.71 24.90
C GLY A 173 -34.09 6.07 24.95
N ASP A 174 -33.54 6.64 23.88
CA ASP A 174 -32.15 7.14 23.86
C ASP A 174 -32.03 8.38 24.77
N LEU A 175 -33.08 9.22 24.80
CA LEU A 175 -33.17 10.41 25.63
C LEU A 175 -33.13 10.14 27.14
N LEU A 176 -33.74 9.03 27.58
CA LEU A 176 -33.78 8.61 28.99
C LEU A 176 -32.47 8.00 29.48
N SER A 177 -31.54 7.69 28.57
CA SER A 177 -30.24 7.08 28.86
C SER A 177 -29.06 8.06 28.74
N PHE A 178 -29.33 9.34 28.45
CA PHE A 178 -28.25 10.31 28.25
C PHE A 178 -27.43 10.51 29.53
N PRO A 179 -26.09 10.46 29.43
CA PRO A 179 -25.22 10.71 30.57
C PRO A 179 -25.31 12.17 31.06
N ALA A 180 -24.79 12.43 32.27
CA ALA A 180 -24.94 13.73 32.92
C ALA A 180 -24.10 14.87 32.28
N MET A 181 -23.08 14.55 31.47
CA MET A 181 -22.20 15.56 30.86
C MET A 181 -22.43 15.74 29.35
N LEU A 182 -22.33 17.00 28.88
CA LEU A 182 -22.46 17.36 27.45
C LEU A 182 -21.45 16.64 26.55
N SER A 183 -20.24 16.37 27.04
CA SER A 183 -19.21 15.64 26.30
C SER A 183 -19.59 14.19 26.04
N GLU A 184 -20.27 13.56 27.00
CA GLU A 184 -20.75 12.19 26.89
C GLU A 184 -21.96 12.09 25.95
N ILE A 185 -22.86 13.08 26.00
CA ILE A 185 -23.98 13.21 25.03
C ILE A 185 -23.42 13.32 23.61
N LYS A 186 -22.41 14.17 23.40
CA LYS A 186 -21.75 14.30 22.09
C LYS A 186 -21.17 12.97 21.61
N GLY A 187 -20.44 12.26 22.48
CA GLY A 187 -19.88 10.95 22.15
C GLY A 187 -20.94 9.90 21.78
N CYS A 188 -22.09 9.89 22.46
CA CYS A 188 -23.23 9.04 22.09
C CYS A 188 -23.80 9.38 20.72
N VAL A 189 -23.96 10.67 20.40
CA VAL A 189 -24.44 11.13 19.09
C VAL A 189 -23.46 10.75 17.98
N ASP A 190 -22.15 10.95 18.21
CA ASP A 190 -21.10 10.57 17.28
C ASP A 190 -21.13 9.06 16.99
N CYS A 191 -21.27 8.24 18.05
CA CYS A 191 -21.37 6.79 17.96
C CYS A 191 -22.60 6.35 17.16
N LEU A 192 -23.77 6.90 17.49
CA LEU A 192 -25.03 6.55 16.83
C LEU A 192 -24.99 6.90 15.34
N LYS A 193 -24.50 8.09 15.01
CA LYS A 193 -24.41 8.55 13.61
C LYS A 193 -23.46 7.68 12.78
N LEU A 194 -22.28 7.36 13.32
CA LEU A 194 -21.36 6.46 12.64
C LEU A 194 -21.93 5.05 12.50
N GLN A 195 -22.52 4.49 13.55
CA GLN A 195 -23.16 3.17 13.50
C GLN A 195 -24.19 3.10 12.37
N ARG A 196 -25.06 4.11 12.29
CA ARG A 196 -26.07 4.29 11.24
C ARG A 196 -25.47 4.34 9.84
N LEU A 197 -24.45 5.16 9.63
CA LEU A 197 -23.81 5.29 8.32
C LEU A 197 -23.06 4.01 7.90
N PHE A 198 -22.35 3.36 8.81
CA PHE A 198 -21.66 2.10 8.51
C PHE A 198 -22.66 0.98 8.17
N ALA A 199 -23.81 0.91 8.84
CA ALA A 199 -24.86 -0.05 8.52
C ALA A 199 -25.38 0.17 7.09
N LEU A 200 -25.58 1.42 6.67
CA LEU A 200 -26.01 1.74 5.30
C LEU A 200 -24.92 1.50 4.25
N SER A 201 -23.65 1.62 4.61
CA SER A 201 -22.53 1.50 3.68
C SER A 201 -22.36 0.11 3.03
N VAL A 202 -23.18 -0.87 3.43
CA VAL A 202 -23.19 -2.22 2.86
C VAL A 202 -24.54 -2.58 2.21
N GLU A 203 -25.48 -1.64 2.13
CA GLU A 203 -26.82 -1.88 1.62
C GLU A 203 -26.94 -1.57 0.13
N ASP A 204 -26.53 -2.52 -0.71
CA ASP A 204 -26.51 -2.38 -2.17
C ASP A 204 -27.86 -1.99 -2.78
N SER A 205 -28.97 -2.43 -2.17
CA SER A 205 -30.33 -2.06 -2.59
C SER A 205 -30.57 -0.55 -2.62
N LEU A 206 -29.78 0.24 -1.89
CA LEU A 206 -29.89 1.71 -1.84
C LEU A 206 -29.51 2.40 -3.15
N TRP A 207 -28.70 1.74 -3.99
CA TRP A 207 -28.19 2.29 -5.25
C TRP A 207 -28.37 1.36 -6.46
N GLU A 208 -28.86 0.13 -6.27
CA GLU A 208 -29.16 -0.79 -7.37
C GLU A 208 -30.63 -0.76 -7.82
N SER A 209 -31.53 -0.12 -7.06
CA SER A 209 -32.97 -0.16 -7.33
C SER A 209 -33.68 1.14 -7.02
N ASP A 210 -34.49 1.65 -7.96
CA ASP A 210 -35.27 2.90 -7.83
C ASP A 210 -36.28 2.92 -6.66
N VAL A 211 -36.54 1.78 -6.02
CA VAL A 211 -37.49 1.63 -4.89
C VAL A 211 -37.18 2.60 -3.74
N VAL A 212 -35.90 2.92 -3.54
CA VAL A 212 -35.39 3.77 -2.46
C VAL A 212 -35.92 5.20 -2.54
N LEU A 213 -36.29 5.66 -3.74
CA LEU A 213 -36.89 6.99 -3.92
C LEU A 213 -38.30 7.11 -3.32
N GLN A 214 -38.92 5.98 -2.95
CA GLN A 214 -40.23 5.92 -2.32
C GLN A 214 -40.14 5.71 -0.80
N TYR A 215 -38.94 5.59 -0.24
CA TYR A 215 -38.76 5.33 1.19
C TYR A 215 -39.23 6.50 2.05
N THR A 216 -39.99 6.15 3.06
CA THR A 216 -40.47 7.04 4.12
C THR A 216 -39.42 7.19 5.22
N VAL A 217 -39.69 8.05 6.20
CA VAL A 217 -38.81 8.20 7.38
C VAL A 217 -38.71 6.88 8.14
N GLU A 218 -39.83 6.17 8.28
CA GLU A 218 -39.94 4.87 8.96
C GLU A 218 -39.11 3.80 8.26
N ASP A 219 -39.11 3.76 6.93
CA ASP A 219 -38.29 2.83 6.15
C ASP A 219 -36.79 3.04 6.41
N PHE A 220 -36.36 4.30 6.43
CA PHE A 220 -34.97 4.63 6.78
C PHE A 220 -34.67 4.30 8.25
N LEU A 221 -35.57 4.55 9.19
CA LEU A 221 -35.37 4.20 10.60
C LEU A 221 -35.17 2.69 10.79
N MET A 222 -35.93 1.85 10.06
CA MET A 222 -35.73 0.39 10.10
C MET A 222 -34.34 -0.03 9.58
N LEU A 223 -33.83 0.63 8.54
CA LEU A 223 -32.48 0.37 8.01
C LEU A 223 -31.39 0.86 8.96
N LEU A 224 -31.57 2.06 9.51
CA LEU A 224 -30.64 2.73 10.42
C LEU A 224 -30.59 2.07 11.80
N GLY A 225 -31.66 1.41 12.22
CA GLY A 225 -31.75 0.66 13.48
C GLY A 225 -31.03 -0.68 13.45
N ARG A 226 -30.49 -1.12 12.31
CA ARG A 226 -29.73 -2.37 12.21
C ARG A 226 -28.46 -2.30 13.06
N SER A 227 -28.23 -3.34 13.86
CA SER A 227 -26.99 -3.47 14.63
C SER A 227 -25.82 -3.85 13.74
N LEU A 228 -24.65 -3.28 14.02
CA LEU A 228 -23.39 -3.75 13.44
C LEU A 228 -22.93 -5.00 14.19
N ALA A 229 -22.53 -6.03 13.45
CA ALA A 229 -21.94 -7.25 14.00
C ALA A 229 -20.43 -7.31 13.74
N GLY A 230 -19.77 -8.36 14.25
CA GLY A 230 -18.35 -8.63 14.03
C GLY A 230 -17.43 -8.16 15.16
N ASP A 231 -16.22 -8.70 15.16
CA ASP A 231 -15.20 -8.49 16.21
C ASP A 231 -14.49 -7.14 16.12
N GLY A 232 -14.71 -6.39 15.04
CA GLY A 232 -14.07 -5.11 14.78
C GLY A 232 -14.87 -3.88 15.18
N VAL A 233 -16.11 -4.02 15.66
CA VAL A 233 -16.96 -2.87 16.04
C VAL A 233 -16.34 -2.08 17.20
N GLU A 234 -16.10 -2.72 18.35
CA GLU A 234 -15.51 -2.05 19.52
C GLU A 234 -14.09 -1.54 19.23
N PRO A 235 -13.16 -2.33 18.64
CA PRO A 235 -11.83 -1.83 18.30
C PRO A 235 -11.86 -0.62 17.34
N LEU A 236 -12.81 -0.56 16.40
CA LEU A 236 -12.96 0.59 15.52
C LEU A 236 -13.44 1.83 16.28
N TRP A 237 -14.40 1.69 17.20
CA TRP A 237 -14.85 2.80 18.06
C TRP A 237 -13.74 3.33 18.95
N ASP A 238 -12.95 2.43 19.54
CA ASP A 238 -11.78 2.80 20.33
C ASP A 238 -10.74 3.53 19.48
N PHE A 239 -10.50 3.06 18.25
CA PHE A 239 -9.58 3.71 17.34
C PHE A 239 -10.03 5.11 16.90
N LEU A 240 -11.32 5.27 16.62
CA LEU A 240 -11.94 6.53 16.23
C LEU A 240 -12.17 7.48 17.42
N LEU A 241 -11.89 7.04 18.65
CA LEU A 241 -12.11 7.80 19.89
C LEU A 241 -13.58 8.20 20.09
N VAL A 242 -14.49 7.36 19.62
CA VAL A 242 -15.94 7.57 19.71
C VAL A 242 -16.50 6.66 20.79
N HIS A 243 -16.67 7.19 22.00
CA HIS A 243 -17.18 6.43 23.14
C HIS A 243 -18.49 7.00 23.66
N ARG A 244 -19.38 6.11 24.13
CA ARG A 244 -20.63 6.48 24.81
C ARG A 244 -20.42 7.04 26.23
N LYS A 245 -19.23 6.89 26.83
CA LYS A 245 -18.87 7.38 28.17
C LYS A 245 -17.45 7.93 28.14
N GLN A 246 -17.29 9.25 28.17
CA GLN A 246 -15.96 9.88 28.20
C GLN A 246 -15.50 10.09 29.65
N GLY A 247 -14.50 9.31 30.07
CA GLY A 247 -13.56 9.77 31.10
C GLY A 247 -12.46 10.59 30.43
N ALA A 248 -12.18 11.79 30.95
CA ALA A 248 -11.15 12.69 30.44
C ALA A 248 -9.79 11.99 30.28
N SER A 249 -9.43 11.62 29.06
CA SER A 249 -8.14 11.00 28.75
C SER A 249 -7.64 11.48 27.40
N GLY A 250 -6.80 12.52 27.44
CA GLY A 250 -5.97 12.96 26.32
C GLY A 250 -6.67 13.80 25.25
N MET A 251 -5.96 14.80 24.71
CA MET A 251 -6.38 15.46 23.48
C MET A 251 -6.48 14.40 22.37
N PRO A 252 -7.59 14.30 21.63
CA PRO A 252 -7.72 13.34 20.54
C PRO A 252 -6.64 13.63 19.49
N HIS A 253 -5.72 12.69 19.32
CA HIS A 253 -4.71 12.80 18.28
C HIS A 253 -5.34 12.42 16.93
N PRO A 254 -5.31 13.31 15.93
CA PRO A 254 -5.89 13.04 14.63
C PRO A 254 -5.20 11.83 14.00
N LYS A 255 -6.02 10.83 13.64
CA LYS A 255 -5.57 9.59 12.97
C LYS A 255 -5.53 9.75 11.47
N LYS A 256 -4.60 9.06 10.81
CA LYS A 256 -4.55 8.90 9.36
C LYS A 256 -5.18 7.58 8.95
N ILE A 257 -6.16 7.61 8.06
CA ILE A 257 -6.94 6.43 7.66
C ILE A 257 -6.81 6.25 6.15
N LEU A 258 -6.42 5.06 5.71
CA LEU A 258 -6.54 4.66 4.29
C LEU A 258 -7.89 3.98 4.09
N TRP A 259 -8.76 4.58 3.28
CA TRP A 259 -10.09 4.06 2.95
C TRP A 259 -10.08 3.44 1.56
N LEU A 260 -10.27 2.13 1.48
CA LEU A 260 -10.39 1.41 0.21
C LEU A 260 -11.86 1.35 -0.18
N VAL A 261 -12.25 2.16 -1.16
CA VAL A 261 -13.63 2.14 -1.70
C VAL A 261 -13.84 0.87 -2.52
N ASP A 262 -15.11 0.51 -2.74
CA ASP A 262 -15.48 -0.67 -3.51
C ASP A 262 -16.43 -0.31 -4.66
N GLU A 263 -17.74 -0.36 -4.43
CA GLU A 263 -18.77 -0.23 -5.47
C GLU A 263 -19.26 1.21 -5.70
N ALA A 264 -19.62 1.52 -6.95
CA ALA A 264 -20.35 2.74 -7.29
C ALA A 264 -21.73 2.77 -6.60
N GLY A 265 -22.18 3.96 -6.22
CA GLY A 265 -23.30 4.17 -5.31
C GLY A 265 -22.85 4.09 -3.84
N GLY A 266 -22.24 2.98 -3.43
CA GLY A 266 -21.71 2.79 -2.07
C GLY A 266 -20.68 3.86 -1.68
N VAL A 267 -19.84 4.28 -2.63
CA VAL A 267 -18.85 5.36 -2.44
C VAL A 267 -19.46 6.68 -1.95
N MET A 268 -20.72 6.96 -2.27
CA MET A 268 -21.40 8.18 -1.81
C MET A 268 -21.67 8.14 -0.30
N VAL A 269 -22.03 6.96 0.22
CA VAL A 269 -22.19 6.72 1.66
C VAL A 269 -20.82 6.75 2.34
N ASP A 270 -19.80 6.17 1.70
CA ASP A 270 -18.42 6.24 2.19
C ASP A 270 -17.97 7.71 2.32
N LEU A 271 -18.24 8.57 1.33
CA LEU A 271 -17.90 9.99 1.41
C LEU A 271 -18.63 10.71 2.55
N ALA A 272 -19.88 10.36 2.84
CA ALA A 272 -20.59 10.88 4.01
C ALA A 272 -19.91 10.48 5.33
N ILE A 273 -19.46 9.23 5.45
CA ILE A 273 -18.67 8.77 6.60
C ILE A 273 -17.34 9.52 6.68
N ILE A 274 -16.60 9.58 5.57
CA ILE A 274 -15.28 10.21 5.49
C ILE A 274 -15.35 11.69 5.90
N ARG A 275 -16.34 12.44 5.39
CA ARG A 275 -16.56 13.83 5.80
C ARG A 275 -16.82 13.92 7.30
N TYR A 276 -17.62 13.02 7.87
CA TYR A 276 -17.86 12.99 9.30
C TYR A 276 -16.58 12.70 10.10
N LEU A 277 -15.77 11.74 9.66
CA LEU A 277 -14.46 11.45 10.28
C LEU A 277 -13.52 12.66 10.21
N THR A 278 -13.54 13.44 9.13
CA THR A 278 -12.75 14.67 9.06
C THR A 278 -13.26 15.78 9.98
N GLN A 279 -14.57 15.84 10.25
CA GLN A 279 -15.15 16.74 11.27
C GLN A 279 -14.72 16.36 12.69
N LEU A 280 -14.47 15.06 12.93
CA LEU A 280 -13.86 14.55 14.16
C LEU A 280 -12.34 14.81 14.23
N GLY A 281 -11.75 15.37 13.18
CA GLY A 281 -10.33 15.76 13.10
C GLY A 281 -9.43 14.73 12.43
N HIS A 282 -9.96 13.61 11.93
CA HIS A 282 -9.15 12.60 11.23
C HIS A 282 -8.74 13.07 9.82
N LYS A 283 -7.64 12.51 9.32
CA LYS A 283 -7.20 12.67 7.93
C LYS A 283 -7.46 11.37 7.18
N VAL A 284 -8.16 11.44 6.05
CA VAL A 284 -8.55 10.26 5.27
C VAL A 284 -7.94 10.31 3.87
N ILE A 285 -7.37 9.20 3.45
CA ILE A 285 -6.87 8.98 2.10
C ILE A 285 -7.74 7.91 1.44
N ILE A 286 -8.44 8.28 0.37
CA ILE A 286 -9.34 7.41 -0.39
C ILE A 286 -8.52 6.71 -1.48
N SER A 287 -8.71 5.40 -1.64
CA SER A 287 -8.04 4.63 -2.68
C SER A 287 -9.04 4.09 -3.70
N PHE A 288 -8.92 4.56 -4.93
CA PHE A 288 -9.70 4.10 -6.08
C PHE A 288 -8.92 3.08 -6.92
N LYS A 289 -9.64 2.31 -7.74
CA LYS A 289 -9.01 1.49 -8.78
C LYS A 289 -8.34 2.35 -9.84
N ARG A 290 -7.34 1.80 -10.54
CA ARG A 290 -6.69 2.50 -11.65
C ARG A 290 -7.59 2.68 -12.87
N GLY A 291 -8.55 1.80 -13.05
CA GLY A 291 -9.49 1.86 -14.15
C GLY A 291 -10.54 0.78 -14.03
N PRO A 292 -11.35 0.59 -15.09
CA PRO A 292 -12.62 -0.10 -14.98
C PRO A 292 -12.49 -1.53 -14.48
N LEU A 293 -13.32 -1.86 -13.48
CA LEU A 293 -13.47 -3.18 -12.90
C LEU A 293 -14.95 -3.39 -12.54
N PHE A 294 -15.75 -3.69 -13.57
CA PHE A 294 -17.21 -3.79 -13.45
C PHE A 294 -17.79 -2.52 -12.80
N THR A 295 -18.52 -2.67 -11.71
CA THR A 295 -19.20 -1.59 -10.97
C THR A 295 -18.32 -0.93 -9.91
N LYS A 296 -17.07 -1.38 -9.73
CA LYS A 296 -16.14 -0.79 -8.76
C LYS A 296 -15.67 0.59 -9.22
N VAL A 297 -15.51 1.49 -8.25
CA VAL A 297 -15.13 2.88 -8.50
C VAL A 297 -13.65 2.99 -8.81
N ASP A 298 -13.34 3.67 -9.89
CA ASP A 298 -11.99 3.94 -10.33
C ASP A 298 -11.64 5.42 -10.34
N PHE A 299 -10.36 5.71 -10.62
CA PHE A 299 -9.81 7.04 -10.54
C PHE A 299 -10.29 7.96 -11.67
N TYR A 300 -10.80 7.41 -12.78
CA TYR A 300 -11.43 8.18 -13.85
C TYR A 300 -12.86 8.58 -13.46
N ASP A 301 -13.61 7.69 -12.80
CA ASP A 301 -14.93 8.05 -12.23
C ASP A 301 -14.82 9.28 -11.33
N ALA A 302 -13.80 9.30 -10.46
CA ALA A 302 -13.52 10.42 -9.56
C ALA A 302 -13.22 11.76 -10.28
N GLN A 303 -12.96 11.74 -11.59
CA GLN A 303 -12.64 12.90 -12.43
C GLN A 303 -13.70 13.23 -13.48
N GLU A 304 -14.57 12.28 -13.83
CA GLU A 304 -15.50 12.40 -14.96
C GLU A 304 -16.97 12.24 -14.57
N ASP A 305 -17.29 11.50 -13.49
CA ASP A 305 -18.68 11.39 -13.00
C ASP A 305 -19.11 12.71 -12.35
N GLU A 306 -20.16 13.34 -12.89
CA GLU A 306 -20.63 14.66 -12.47
C GLU A 306 -20.91 14.76 -10.95
N ILE A 307 -21.56 13.73 -10.39
CA ILE A 307 -21.96 13.72 -8.97
C ILE A 307 -20.75 13.45 -8.09
N LEU A 308 -19.95 12.45 -8.46
CA LEU A 308 -18.77 12.09 -7.68
C LEU A 308 -17.73 13.22 -7.71
N CYS A 309 -17.54 13.89 -8.86
CA CYS A 309 -16.67 15.06 -8.98
C CYS A 309 -17.10 16.20 -8.07
N ARG A 310 -18.41 16.46 -8.00
CA ARG A 310 -18.96 17.47 -7.10
C ARG A 310 -18.66 17.13 -5.64
N GLU A 311 -18.83 15.88 -5.24
CA GLU A 311 -18.49 15.47 -3.88
C GLU A 311 -16.97 15.47 -3.62
N LEU A 312 -16.15 15.33 -4.65
CA LEU A 312 -14.69 15.34 -4.52
C LEU A 312 -14.05 16.72 -4.74
N GLU A 313 -14.82 17.80 -4.91
CA GLU A 313 -14.31 19.14 -5.24
C GLU A 313 -13.23 19.64 -4.27
N ASP A 314 -13.39 19.39 -2.96
CA ASP A 314 -12.44 19.80 -1.93
C ASP A 314 -11.29 18.81 -1.71
N VAL A 315 -11.32 17.64 -2.36
CA VAL A 315 -10.40 16.52 -2.16
C VAL A 315 -9.13 16.70 -2.98
N LEU A 316 -7.97 16.44 -2.36
CA LEU A 316 -6.69 16.44 -3.08
C LEU A 316 -6.51 15.14 -3.90
N LEU A 317 -6.75 15.20 -5.20
CA LEU A 317 -6.52 14.09 -6.14
C LEU A 317 -5.03 13.97 -6.50
N MET A 318 -4.39 12.88 -6.06
CA MET A 318 -3.00 12.57 -6.37
C MET A 318 -2.90 11.64 -7.57
N LYS A 319 -2.41 12.17 -8.70
CA LYS A 319 -2.25 11.40 -9.94
C LYS A 319 -0.97 10.57 -10.00
N GLU A 320 0.05 10.96 -9.25
CA GLU A 320 1.37 10.33 -9.27
C GLU A 320 1.35 8.95 -8.61
N GLN A 321 1.77 7.93 -9.35
CA GLN A 321 1.78 6.53 -8.90
C GLN A 321 3.10 6.12 -8.25
N ARG A 322 4.14 6.97 -8.35
CA ARG A 322 5.49 6.72 -7.84
C ARG A 322 6.01 7.82 -6.91
N LEU A 323 5.15 8.39 -6.06
CA LEU A 323 5.53 9.47 -5.14
C LEU A 323 6.64 9.05 -4.19
N GLY A 324 7.69 9.87 -4.09
CA GLY A 324 8.78 9.79 -3.13
C GLY A 324 8.30 9.82 -1.67
N LYS A 325 9.09 9.29 -0.72
CA LYS A 325 8.76 9.44 0.71
C LYS A 325 8.64 10.91 1.10
N ASN A 326 9.63 11.75 0.77
CA ASN A 326 9.63 13.19 1.11
C ASN A 326 8.41 13.92 0.54
N GLU A 327 8.04 13.61 -0.71
CA GLU A 327 6.88 14.20 -1.38
C GLU A 327 5.58 13.80 -0.66
N LEU A 328 5.44 12.51 -0.35
CA LEU A 328 4.29 12.02 0.40
C LEU A 328 4.21 12.67 1.79
N VAL A 329 5.34 12.82 2.51
CA VAL A 329 5.36 13.50 3.81
C VAL A 329 4.86 14.93 3.67
N HIS A 330 5.34 15.67 2.67
CA HIS A 330 4.94 17.05 2.43
C HIS A 330 3.42 17.13 2.15
N ILE A 331 2.90 16.23 1.31
CA ILE A 331 1.48 16.14 1.03
C ILE A 331 0.69 15.81 2.30
N LEU A 332 1.11 14.82 3.08
CA LEU A 332 0.45 14.42 4.33
C LEU A 332 0.48 15.52 5.40
N LYS A 333 1.48 16.41 5.39
CA LYS A 333 1.58 17.59 6.27
C LYS A 333 0.72 18.78 5.79
N SER A 334 0.14 18.73 4.59
CA SER A 334 -0.74 19.80 4.09
C SER A 334 -2.04 19.94 4.91
N ASP A 335 -2.72 21.08 4.76
CA ASP A 335 -3.99 21.37 5.43
C ASP A 335 -5.19 20.59 4.86
N LYS A 336 -4.99 19.82 3.79
CA LYS A 336 -6.02 18.98 3.20
C LYS A 336 -6.26 17.75 4.09
N ASN A 337 -7.50 17.57 4.55
CA ASN A 337 -7.92 16.45 5.40
C ASN A 337 -8.44 15.25 4.61
N ILE A 338 -8.83 15.44 3.35
CA ILE A 338 -9.26 14.37 2.44
C ILE A 338 -8.35 14.39 1.22
N MET A 339 -7.80 13.23 0.90
CA MET A 339 -6.96 13.00 -0.27
C MET A 339 -7.46 11.78 -1.00
N ALA A 340 -7.15 11.65 -2.28
CA ALA A 340 -7.53 10.50 -3.10
C ALA A 340 -6.35 10.03 -3.96
N ILE A 341 -6.12 8.72 -3.98
CA ILE A 341 -5.06 8.04 -4.71
C ILE A 341 -5.62 6.93 -5.60
N CYS A 342 -4.79 6.51 -6.54
CA CYS A 342 -4.99 5.32 -7.34
C CYS A 342 -4.20 4.14 -6.75
N ASP A 343 -4.87 3.00 -6.55
CA ASP A 343 -4.23 1.76 -6.08
C ASP A 343 -3.28 1.13 -7.11
N GLY A 344 -3.34 1.58 -8.37
CA GLY A 344 -2.49 1.12 -9.47
C GLY A 344 -3.02 -0.09 -10.24
N THR A 345 -4.14 -0.68 -9.81
CA THR A 345 -4.64 -1.96 -10.29
C THR A 345 -5.99 -1.86 -11.00
N ARG A 346 -6.26 -2.82 -11.90
CA ARG A 346 -7.58 -3.04 -12.54
C ARG A 346 -8.09 -4.44 -12.19
N GLU A 347 -7.94 -4.81 -10.93
CA GLU A 347 -8.31 -6.11 -10.37
C GLU A 347 -8.66 -5.96 -8.90
N ASP A 348 -9.19 -7.03 -8.32
CA ASP A 348 -9.30 -7.17 -6.87
C ASP A 348 -7.97 -6.86 -6.17
N LEU A 349 -8.05 -6.40 -4.92
CA LEU A 349 -6.87 -5.97 -4.16
C LEU A 349 -5.70 -6.96 -4.29
N ASN A 350 -4.62 -6.46 -4.88
CA ASN A 350 -3.40 -7.21 -5.14
C ASN A 350 -2.18 -6.38 -4.73
N LEU A 351 -1.72 -6.59 -3.49
CA LEU A 351 -0.61 -5.84 -2.91
C LEU A 351 0.74 -6.06 -3.64
N LEU A 352 0.85 -7.10 -4.48
CA LEU A 352 2.03 -7.29 -5.35
C LEU A 352 2.04 -6.35 -6.56
N LEU A 353 0.87 -5.87 -7.01
CA LEU A 353 0.74 -5.08 -8.23
C LEU A 353 0.29 -3.64 -7.94
N ALA A 354 0.14 -3.30 -6.65
CA ALA A 354 -0.27 -1.97 -6.22
C ALA A 354 0.79 -0.91 -6.58
N SER A 355 0.33 0.32 -6.77
CA SER A 355 1.21 1.46 -7.01
C SER A 355 2.14 1.69 -5.81
N THR A 356 3.31 2.28 -6.08
CA THR A 356 4.25 2.68 -5.04
C THR A 356 3.64 3.70 -4.10
N THR A 357 2.90 4.66 -4.65
CA THR A 357 2.16 5.66 -3.86
C THR A 357 1.22 4.96 -2.89
N PHE A 358 0.44 3.98 -3.35
CA PHE A 358 -0.44 3.18 -2.49
C PHE A 358 0.33 2.46 -1.39
N ALA A 359 1.41 1.75 -1.74
CA ALA A 359 2.21 1.00 -0.77
C ALA A 359 2.82 1.91 0.31
N ARG A 360 3.28 3.10 -0.06
CA ARG A 360 3.81 4.10 0.89
C ARG A 360 2.70 4.68 1.76
N VAL A 361 1.54 5.01 1.19
CA VAL A 361 0.39 5.47 1.98
C VAL A 361 -0.02 4.40 2.99
N PHE A 362 -0.11 3.14 2.59
CA PHE A 362 -0.40 2.00 3.46
C PHE A 362 0.57 1.95 4.65
N LYS A 363 1.86 2.19 4.43
CA LYS A 363 2.86 2.24 5.51
C LYS A 363 2.66 3.44 6.45
N GLU A 364 2.28 4.59 5.92
CA GLU A 364 2.23 5.85 6.66
C GLU A 364 0.96 6.05 7.49
N VAL A 365 -0.16 5.44 7.10
CA VAL A 365 -1.44 5.53 7.83
C VAL A 365 -1.42 4.79 9.16
N ASP A 366 -2.37 5.11 10.03
CA ASP A 366 -2.54 4.48 11.34
C ASP A 366 -3.49 3.27 11.28
N CYS A 367 -4.42 3.25 10.33
CA CYS A 367 -5.24 2.08 10.02
C CYS A 367 -5.71 2.07 8.56
N ILE A 368 -6.29 0.94 8.18
CA ILE A 368 -6.90 0.72 6.87
C ILE A 368 -8.34 0.31 7.08
N ILE A 369 -9.25 0.95 6.36
CA ILE A 369 -10.66 0.57 6.30
C ILE A 369 -10.91 0.08 4.88
N SER A 370 -11.36 -1.16 4.75
CA SER A 370 -11.67 -1.80 3.46
C SER A 370 -13.14 -2.09 3.32
N LYS A 371 -13.64 -2.01 2.08
CA LYS A 371 -15.06 -2.18 1.77
C LYS A 371 -15.30 -3.41 0.91
N GLY A 372 -16.41 -4.08 1.18
CA GLY A 372 -16.95 -5.13 0.34
C GLY A 372 -16.33 -6.52 0.53
N PRO A 373 -17.01 -7.55 0.00
CA PRO A 373 -16.67 -8.94 0.28
C PRO A 373 -15.33 -9.36 -0.34
N ASP A 374 -14.98 -8.84 -1.52
CA ASP A 374 -13.74 -9.25 -2.19
C ASP A 374 -12.50 -8.78 -1.43
N GLN A 375 -12.50 -7.53 -0.97
CA GLN A 375 -11.41 -6.97 -0.18
C GLN A 375 -11.31 -7.66 1.18
N ARG A 376 -12.45 -7.95 1.83
CA ARG A 376 -12.51 -8.75 3.06
C ARG A 376 -11.79 -10.08 2.87
N ARG A 377 -12.09 -10.83 1.81
CA ARG A 377 -11.43 -12.12 1.54
C ARG A 377 -9.92 -11.99 1.36
N ARG A 378 -9.41 -10.91 0.77
CA ARG A 378 -7.96 -10.70 0.59
C ARG A 378 -7.22 -10.44 1.91
N PHE A 379 -7.89 -9.81 2.87
CA PHE A 379 -7.27 -9.49 4.17
C PHE A 379 -7.53 -10.57 5.24
N PHE A 380 -8.69 -11.21 5.24
CA PHE A 380 -9.14 -12.04 6.37
C PHE A 380 -9.08 -13.54 6.07
N ASP A 381 -9.29 -13.98 4.82
CA ASP A 381 -9.27 -15.40 4.47
C ASP A 381 -7.84 -15.90 4.15
N THR A 382 -6.85 -15.34 4.84
CA THR A 382 -5.43 -15.66 4.69
C THR A 382 -4.66 -15.58 6.00
N HIS A 383 -3.65 -16.44 6.15
CA HIS A 383 -2.69 -16.46 7.25
C HIS A 383 -1.80 -15.20 7.30
N PHE A 384 -1.60 -14.51 6.17
CA PHE A 384 -0.71 -13.34 6.12
C PHE A 384 -1.11 -12.28 7.14
N ARG A 385 -0.11 -11.69 7.80
CA ARG A 385 -0.29 -10.56 8.71
C ARG A 385 0.15 -9.27 8.00
N PHE A 386 -0.33 -8.14 8.49
CA PHE A 386 -0.11 -6.85 7.83
C PHE A 386 0.62 -5.88 8.75
N THR A 387 1.19 -4.84 8.15
CA THR A 387 1.93 -3.80 8.87
C THR A 387 1.03 -2.79 9.58
N GLN A 388 -0.24 -2.71 9.19
CA GLN A 388 -1.25 -1.85 9.81
C GLN A 388 -2.43 -2.65 10.35
N ASP A 389 -3.16 -1.99 11.25
CA ASP A 389 -4.49 -2.42 11.69
C ASP A 389 -5.46 -2.32 10.52
N ILE A 390 -6.21 -3.39 10.27
CA ILE A 390 -7.16 -3.46 9.16
C ILE A 390 -8.56 -3.72 9.71
N TYR A 391 -9.48 -2.86 9.29
CA TYR A 391 -10.91 -3.03 9.45
C TYR A 391 -11.52 -3.35 8.09
N SER A 392 -12.42 -4.32 8.03
CA SER A 392 -13.18 -4.61 6.82
C SER A 392 -14.66 -4.53 7.11
N ILE A 393 -15.41 -3.87 6.22
CA ILE A 393 -16.83 -3.63 6.38
C ILE A 393 -17.55 -4.20 5.16
N ALA A 394 -18.35 -5.24 5.41
CA ALA A 394 -19.12 -5.95 4.40
C ALA A 394 -20.32 -6.65 5.05
N LYS A 395 -21.21 -7.22 4.25
CA LYS A 395 -22.24 -8.15 4.74
C LYS A 395 -21.59 -9.48 5.13
N ASP A 396 -22.04 -10.05 6.25
CA ASP A 396 -21.70 -11.43 6.63
C ASP A 396 -22.52 -12.44 5.80
N GLU A 397 -22.36 -13.74 6.11
CA GLU A 397 -23.08 -14.82 5.44
C GLU A 397 -24.61 -14.76 5.66
N ASN A 398 -25.08 -14.04 6.68
CA ASN A 398 -26.49 -13.83 6.99
C ASN A 398 -27.05 -12.52 6.41
N GLY A 399 -26.23 -11.75 5.69
CA GLY A 399 -26.61 -10.44 5.15
C GLY A 399 -26.55 -9.28 6.15
N VAL A 400 -25.97 -9.48 7.34
CA VAL A 400 -25.85 -8.46 8.39
C VAL A 400 -24.59 -7.63 8.18
N ALA A 401 -24.72 -6.31 8.31
CA ALA A 401 -23.59 -5.38 8.27
C ALA A 401 -22.58 -5.71 9.39
N SER A 402 -21.38 -6.10 8.99
CA SER A 402 -20.36 -6.59 9.91
C SER A 402 -19.03 -5.87 9.72
N ILE A 403 -18.33 -5.67 10.83
CA ILE A 403 -16.98 -5.10 10.89
C ILE A 403 -16.03 -6.16 11.42
N TRP A 404 -15.05 -6.54 10.62
CA TRP A 404 -13.98 -7.45 11.02
C TRP A 404 -12.72 -6.67 11.34
N TYR A 405 -11.97 -7.12 12.34
CA TYR A 405 -10.70 -6.51 12.73
C TYR A 405 -9.53 -7.48 12.65
N LYS A 406 -8.46 -7.06 11.96
CA LYS A 406 -7.18 -7.76 11.93
C LYS A 406 -6.10 -6.82 12.43
N ALA A 407 -5.62 -7.08 13.64
CA ALA A 407 -4.56 -6.30 14.25
C ALA A 407 -3.26 -6.34 13.43
N ARG A 408 -2.51 -5.24 13.44
CA ARG A 408 -1.15 -5.22 12.90
C ARG A 408 -0.27 -6.26 13.59
N HIS A 409 0.74 -6.77 12.88
CA HIS A 409 1.64 -7.74 13.49
C HIS A 409 2.47 -7.09 14.64
N PRO A 410 2.57 -7.72 15.83
CA PRO A 410 3.20 -7.10 17.00
C PRO A 410 4.70 -6.84 16.84
N ALA A 411 5.39 -7.56 15.95
CA ALA A 411 6.80 -7.34 15.66
C ALA A 411 7.06 -6.18 14.67
N VAL A 412 6.02 -5.52 14.15
CA VAL A 412 6.17 -4.37 13.26
C VAL A 412 6.54 -3.15 14.10
N ILE A 413 7.72 -2.60 13.82
CA ILE A 413 8.22 -1.37 14.43
C ILE A 413 7.99 -0.25 13.42
N LYS A 414 7.21 0.78 13.79
CA LYS A 414 6.96 1.97 12.96
C LYS A 414 7.80 3.12 13.48
N PHE A 415 8.65 3.69 12.64
CA PHE A 415 9.34 4.94 12.93
C PHE A 415 8.50 6.11 12.44
N SER A 416 8.05 6.99 13.33
CA SER A 416 7.38 8.21 12.91
C SER A 416 8.38 9.18 12.29
N HIS A 417 7.91 10.11 11.45
CA HIS A 417 8.76 11.19 10.94
C HIS A 417 9.43 11.99 12.05
N LYS A 418 8.74 12.22 13.16
CA LYS A 418 9.29 12.92 14.31
C LYS A 418 10.42 12.13 14.98
N ASP A 419 10.32 10.80 15.01
CA ASP A 419 11.39 9.94 15.53
C ASP A 419 12.62 9.99 14.63
N LEU A 420 12.43 9.93 13.31
CA LEU A 420 13.51 10.05 12.32
C LEU A 420 14.17 11.43 12.35
N GLU A 421 13.38 12.51 12.41
CA GLU A 421 13.87 13.89 12.56
C GLU A 421 14.68 14.04 13.87
N LYS A 422 14.20 13.48 14.99
CA LYS A 422 14.93 13.49 16.27
C LYS A 422 16.25 12.73 16.18
N LYS A 423 16.28 11.58 15.52
CA LYS A 423 17.51 10.81 15.28
C LYS A 423 18.49 11.58 14.40
N ALA A 424 18.01 12.20 13.33
CA ALA A 424 18.83 13.06 12.48
C ALA A 424 19.45 14.21 13.30
N GLN A 425 18.66 14.90 14.13
CA GLN A 425 19.14 15.98 14.97
C GLN A 425 20.20 15.52 15.99
N ALA A 426 20.07 14.30 16.53
CA ALA A 426 21.07 13.73 17.42
C ALA A 426 22.42 13.52 16.70
N ILE A 427 22.40 13.06 15.45
CA ILE A 427 23.61 12.90 14.63
C ILE A 427 24.22 14.28 14.31
N ILE A 428 23.39 15.24 13.91
CA ILE A 428 23.81 16.64 13.65
C ILE A 428 24.51 17.22 14.89
N SER A 429 23.93 17.05 16.08
CA SER A 429 24.51 17.53 17.34
C SER A 429 25.89 16.91 17.62
N GLN A 430 26.11 15.64 17.26
CA GLN A 430 27.43 15.00 17.38
C GLN A 430 28.44 15.59 16.39
N MET A 431 28.02 15.88 15.16
CA MET A 431 28.86 16.53 14.15
C MET A 431 29.25 17.96 14.57
N GLU A 432 28.31 18.73 15.13
CA GLU A 432 28.59 20.06 15.69
C GLU A 432 29.63 19.98 16.82
N ALA A 433 29.47 19.04 17.74
CA ALA A 433 30.43 18.83 18.83
C ALA A 433 31.81 18.40 18.32
N ALA A 434 31.88 17.61 17.23
CA ALA A 434 33.14 17.26 16.58
C ALA A 434 33.80 18.47 15.92
N LYS A 435 33.02 19.31 15.21
CA LYS A 435 33.53 20.56 14.63
C LYS A 435 34.03 21.55 15.68
N GLN A 436 33.34 21.68 16.81
CA GLN A 436 33.79 22.51 17.93
C GLN A 436 35.13 22.03 18.51
N LYS A 437 35.45 20.74 18.41
CA LYS A 437 36.75 20.15 18.79
C LYS A 437 37.81 20.28 17.69
N GLY A 438 37.53 20.98 16.58
CA GLY A 438 38.44 21.13 15.45
C GLY A 438 38.61 19.87 14.61
N MET A 439 37.66 18.92 14.70
CA MET A 439 37.72 17.68 13.92
C MET A 439 37.11 17.89 12.52
N THR A 440 37.67 17.20 11.53
CA THR A 440 37.11 17.13 10.18
C THR A 440 36.01 16.07 10.13
N VAL A 441 34.82 16.45 9.69
CA VAL A 441 33.67 15.55 9.58
C VAL A 441 33.65 14.89 8.20
N ILE A 442 33.72 13.57 8.18
CA ILE A 442 33.74 12.76 6.96
C ILE A 442 32.44 11.95 6.88
N PHE A 443 31.66 12.16 5.83
CA PHE A 443 30.55 11.28 5.48
C PHE A 443 31.07 10.17 4.56
N TYR A 444 31.12 8.94 5.06
CA TYR A 444 31.52 7.79 4.26
C TYR A 444 30.29 7.09 3.70
N SER A 445 30.19 7.03 2.37
CA SER A 445 29.12 6.40 1.63
C SER A 445 29.64 5.19 0.86
N GLY A 446 28.90 4.07 0.85
CA GLY A 446 29.35 2.86 0.18
C GLY A 446 28.22 1.92 -0.22
N ILE A 447 28.59 0.83 -0.88
CA ILE A 447 27.65 -0.20 -1.32
C ILE A 447 27.03 -0.86 -0.09
N ILE A 448 25.72 -0.67 0.13
CA ILE A 448 24.94 -1.35 1.16
C ILE A 448 23.71 -1.91 0.48
N GLY A 449 23.47 -3.22 0.58
CA GLY A 449 22.27 -3.86 0.02
C GLY A 449 22.17 -3.79 -1.51
N SER A 450 23.17 -3.23 -2.19
CA SER A 450 23.16 -3.09 -3.65
C SER A 450 23.56 -4.38 -4.40
N ILE A 451 24.07 -5.36 -3.66
CA ILE A 451 24.43 -6.69 -4.14
C ILE A 451 23.49 -7.69 -3.47
N PRO A 452 22.61 -8.38 -4.25
CA PRO A 452 21.63 -9.32 -3.70
C PRO A 452 22.26 -10.35 -2.75
N GLY A 453 21.65 -10.57 -1.59
CA GLY A 453 22.11 -11.55 -0.60
C GLY A 453 23.45 -11.23 0.09
N ARG A 454 24.03 -10.03 -0.10
CA ARG A 454 25.35 -9.67 0.45
C ARG A 454 25.35 -8.53 1.47
N LEU A 455 24.19 -8.20 2.05
CA LEU A 455 24.06 -7.09 3.02
C LEU A 455 25.02 -7.22 4.22
N ALA A 456 25.15 -8.42 4.80
CA ALA A 456 26.05 -8.64 5.93
C ALA A 456 27.53 -8.40 5.56
N MET A 457 27.95 -8.86 4.38
CA MET A 457 29.31 -8.63 3.88
C MET A 457 29.54 -7.15 3.58
N ALA A 458 28.55 -6.47 2.98
CA ALA A 458 28.60 -5.04 2.71
C ALA A 458 28.83 -4.21 3.98
N LYS A 459 28.03 -4.47 5.04
CA LYS A 459 28.20 -3.84 6.36
C LYS A 459 29.60 -4.11 6.92
N ARG A 460 30.07 -5.36 6.82
CA ARG A 460 31.40 -5.76 7.31
C ARG A 460 32.55 -5.04 6.60
N ILE A 461 32.51 -4.96 5.26
CA ILE A 461 33.50 -4.23 4.45
C ILE A 461 33.58 -2.78 4.92
N MET A 462 32.42 -2.13 5.08
CA MET A 462 32.34 -0.73 5.50
C MET A 462 32.88 -0.52 6.91
N SER A 463 32.45 -1.33 7.89
CA SER A 463 32.94 -1.22 9.27
C SER A 463 34.46 -1.40 9.37
N ILE A 464 35.03 -2.34 8.61
CA ILE A 464 36.48 -2.57 8.60
C ILE A 464 37.23 -1.40 7.99
N PHE A 465 36.75 -0.88 6.87
CA PHE A 465 37.40 0.23 6.21
C PHE A 465 37.28 1.54 7.00
N ILE A 466 36.13 1.82 7.62
CA ILE A 466 35.94 2.97 8.51
C ILE A 466 36.90 2.89 9.70
N ARG A 467 37.07 1.71 10.30
CA ARG A 467 38.05 1.51 11.38
C ARG A 467 39.47 1.80 10.90
N PHE A 468 39.84 1.28 9.73
CA PHE A 468 41.14 1.59 9.11
C PHE A 468 41.34 3.10 8.88
N LEU A 469 40.32 3.81 8.38
CA LEU A 469 40.39 5.26 8.21
C LEU A 469 40.56 6.00 9.54
N LYS A 470 39.84 5.58 10.59
CA LYS A 470 39.94 6.14 11.95
C LYS A 470 41.34 5.94 12.55
N GLU A 471 41.99 4.81 12.28
CA GLU A 471 43.36 4.53 12.73
C GLU A 471 44.43 5.34 11.99
N GLN A 472 44.20 5.64 10.70
CA GLN A 472 45.16 6.37 9.86
C GLN A 472 45.00 7.89 9.93
N SER A 473 43.83 8.40 10.32
CA SER A 473 43.49 9.82 10.20
C SER A 473 43.27 10.47 11.57
N ALA A 474 44.22 11.31 12.00
CA ALA A 474 44.06 12.10 13.22
C ALA A 474 42.97 13.17 13.08
N ASN A 475 42.27 13.47 14.18
CA ASN A 475 41.24 14.52 14.25
C ASN A 475 40.10 14.39 13.23
N THR A 476 39.66 13.16 12.94
CA THR A 476 38.52 12.92 12.03
C THR A 476 37.32 12.34 12.75
N PHE A 477 36.12 12.78 12.37
CA PHE A 477 34.84 12.23 12.83
C PHE A 477 34.10 11.64 11.63
N ILE A 478 34.08 10.31 11.54
CA ILE A 478 33.49 9.60 10.40
C ILE A 478 32.08 9.15 10.76
N ILE A 479 31.11 9.55 9.94
CA ILE A 479 29.71 9.14 10.01
C ILE A 479 29.37 8.25 8.80
N ASN A 480 28.50 7.26 9.03
CA ASN A 480 28.17 6.26 8.02
C ASN A 480 26.74 5.71 8.16
N PRO A 481 25.95 5.62 7.08
CA PRO A 481 24.57 5.12 7.14
C PRO A 481 24.39 3.71 7.68
N SER A 482 25.35 2.80 7.46
CA SER A 482 25.24 1.41 7.90
C SER A 482 25.27 1.23 9.42
N GLU A 483 25.87 2.17 10.15
CA GLU A 483 25.99 2.13 11.62
C GLU A 483 24.66 2.48 12.32
N TYR A 484 23.71 3.08 11.59
CA TYR A 484 22.44 3.59 12.13
C TYR A 484 21.22 2.79 11.61
N TYR A 485 21.46 1.61 11.05
CA TYR A 485 20.39 0.72 10.61
C TYR A 485 19.79 -0.02 11.82
N GLU A 486 18.54 0.30 12.16
CA GLU A 486 17.81 -0.32 13.26
C GLU A 486 16.76 -1.32 12.74
N ALA A 487 16.44 -2.34 13.54
CA ALA A 487 15.38 -3.28 13.21
C ALA A 487 14.04 -2.52 13.02
N GLY A 488 13.35 -2.81 11.92
CA GLY A 488 12.12 -2.13 11.52
C GLY A 488 12.30 -0.84 10.71
N MET A 489 13.54 -0.34 10.56
CA MET A 489 13.82 0.78 9.66
C MET A 489 14.02 0.24 8.24
N ASP A 490 13.29 0.79 7.28
CA ASP A 490 13.52 0.46 5.87
C ASP A 490 14.46 1.45 5.18
N ALA A 491 14.74 1.19 3.90
CA ALA A 491 15.61 2.03 3.10
C ALA A 491 15.06 3.45 2.93
N ASP A 492 13.74 3.63 2.84
CA ASP A 492 13.11 4.95 2.71
C ASP A 492 13.24 5.75 4.02
N ASP A 493 13.08 5.10 5.16
CA ASP A 493 13.28 5.69 6.49
C ASP A 493 14.72 6.16 6.70
N LEU A 494 15.67 5.29 6.36
CA LEU A 494 17.09 5.60 6.44
C LEU A 494 17.43 6.79 5.52
N MET A 495 17.01 6.76 4.26
CA MET A 495 17.27 7.84 3.31
C MET A 495 16.63 9.16 3.72
N PHE A 496 15.40 9.14 4.27
CA PHE A 496 14.74 10.33 4.79
C PHE A 496 15.54 10.97 5.93
N MET A 497 15.96 10.17 6.91
CA MET A 497 16.77 10.66 8.03
C MET A 497 18.12 11.19 7.57
N TRP A 498 18.82 10.46 6.69
CA TRP A 498 20.14 10.86 6.23
C TRP A 498 20.13 12.08 5.35
N GLU A 499 19.08 12.31 4.55
CA GLU A 499 18.98 13.54 3.76
C GLU A 499 18.95 14.79 4.65
N ILE A 500 18.31 14.73 5.83
CA ILE A 500 18.34 15.81 6.83
C ILE A 500 19.78 16.04 7.33
N VAL A 501 20.47 14.96 7.71
CA VAL A 501 21.86 15.04 8.21
C VAL A 501 22.82 15.56 7.13
N GLN A 502 22.68 15.08 5.91
CA GLN A 502 23.53 15.42 4.76
C GLN A 502 23.38 16.89 4.36
N ARG A 503 22.18 17.44 4.50
CA ARG A 503 21.87 18.86 4.21
C ARG A 503 22.16 19.80 5.41
N SER A 504 22.76 19.31 6.49
CA SER A 504 23.14 20.14 7.65
C SER A 504 24.34 21.07 7.40
N CYS A 505 25.03 20.92 6.26
CA CYS A 505 26.25 21.67 5.91
C CYS A 505 27.43 21.48 6.89
N LEU A 506 27.39 20.44 7.72
CA LEU A 506 28.45 20.11 8.67
C LEU A 506 29.47 19.10 8.11
N ILE A 507 29.29 18.61 6.89
CA ILE A 507 30.20 17.65 6.24
C ILE A 507 31.36 18.42 5.59
N ASP A 508 32.60 18.07 5.92
CA ASP A 508 33.80 18.65 5.28
C ASP A 508 34.27 17.79 4.10
N ILE A 509 34.16 16.46 4.25
CA ILE A 509 34.57 15.51 3.23
C ILE A 509 33.44 14.51 2.99
N TRP A 510 32.94 14.48 1.77
CA TRP A 510 32.03 13.45 1.29
C TRP A 510 32.83 12.38 0.55
N ARG A 511 33.03 11.21 1.18
CA ARG A 511 33.80 10.11 0.59
C ARG A 511 32.88 9.00 0.10
N PHE A 512 32.84 8.78 -1.20
CA PHE A 512 32.24 7.60 -1.83
C PHE A 512 33.24 6.46 -1.91
N GLN A 513 32.80 5.26 -1.53
CA GLN A 513 33.58 4.03 -1.53
C GLN A 513 34.16 3.74 -2.91
N LEU A 514 35.48 3.60 -2.97
CA LEU A 514 36.21 3.16 -4.16
C LEU A 514 36.35 1.64 -4.18
N TYR A 515 36.67 1.07 -5.35
CA TYR A 515 37.02 -0.34 -5.44
C TYR A 515 38.26 -0.68 -4.59
N ASP A 516 39.23 0.24 -4.51
CA ASP A 516 40.41 0.08 -3.66
C ASP A 516 40.06 0.03 -2.17
N ASP A 517 39.01 0.75 -1.73
CA ASP A 517 38.51 0.67 -0.36
C ASP A 517 38.01 -0.76 -0.04
N ILE A 518 37.31 -1.37 -1.00
CA ILE A 518 36.79 -2.74 -0.90
C ILE A 518 37.95 -3.74 -0.88
N ILE A 519 38.92 -3.61 -1.80
CA ILE A 519 40.13 -4.45 -1.80
C ILE A 519 40.83 -4.36 -0.45
N LYS A 520 41.02 -3.14 0.07
CA LYS A 520 41.70 -2.93 1.34
C LYS A 520 40.97 -3.58 2.50
N ALA A 521 39.64 -3.50 2.52
CA ALA A 521 38.84 -4.19 3.54
C ALA A 521 39.02 -5.72 3.46
N PHE A 522 39.01 -6.31 2.27
CA PHE A 522 39.26 -7.74 2.07
C PHE A 522 40.67 -8.17 2.47
N GLU A 523 41.67 -7.34 2.17
CA GLU A 523 43.06 -7.54 2.58
C GLU A 523 43.18 -7.55 4.12
N ILE A 524 42.55 -6.60 4.81
CA ILE A 524 42.51 -6.55 6.29
C ILE A 524 41.77 -7.76 6.87
N MET A 525 40.77 -8.30 6.15
CA MET A 525 40.08 -9.54 6.53
C MET A 525 40.89 -10.81 6.28
N GLY A 526 42.02 -10.74 5.56
CA GLY A 526 42.80 -11.91 5.17
C GLY A 526 42.09 -12.80 4.14
N THR A 527 41.19 -12.24 3.34
CA THR A 527 40.36 -12.97 2.37
C THR A 527 40.48 -12.37 0.97
N LYS A 528 40.40 -13.19 -0.08
CA LYS A 528 40.37 -12.69 -1.46
C LYS A 528 39.03 -12.02 -1.76
N VAL A 529 39.04 -11.00 -2.62
CA VAL A 529 37.83 -10.34 -3.12
C VAL A 529 36.99 -11.35 -3.93
N PRO A 530 35.76 -11.68 -3.50
CA PRO A 530 34.89 -12.58 -4.24
C PRO A 530 34.47 -11.99 -5.58
N PRO A 531 34.17 -12.82 -6.61
CA PRO A 531 33.79 -12.37 -7.95
C PRO A 531 32.66 -11.33 -7.96
N GLU A 532 31.68 -11.47 -7.07
CA GLU A 532 30.55 -10.56 -6.96
C GLU A 532 30.93 -9.15 -6.47
N TRP A 533 32.14 -8.93 -5.95
CA TRP A 533 32.65 -7.63 -5.49
C TRP A 533 33.71 -7.03 -6.43
N VAL A 534 34.22 -7.81 -7.38
CA VAL A 534 35.29 -7.38 -8.28
C VAL A 534 34.82 -6.22 -9.17
N GLY A 535 35.61 -5.14 -9.19
CA GLY A 535 35.35 -3.94 -10.01
C GLY A 535 34.15 -3.10 -9.56
N LYS A 536 33.55 -3.41 -8.40
CA LYS A 536 32.41 -2.65 -7.87
C LYS A 536 32.88 -1.53 -6.95
N ASP A 537 32.18 -0.41 -6.98
CA ASP A 537 32.38 0.76 -6.14
C ASP A 537 31.02 1.40 -5.80
N ALA A 538 31.01 2.54 -5.11
CA ALA A 538 29.80 3.24 -4.72
C ALA A 538 28.83 3.52 -5.88
N THR A 539 29.27 3.57 -7.14
CA THR A 539 28.37 3.79 -8.29
C THR A 539 27.34 2.68 -8.45
N PHE A 540 27.58 1.49 -7.88
CA PHE A 540 26.67 0.33 -7.89
C PHE A 540 25.55 0.44 -6.85
N SER A 541 25.51 1.52 -6.08
CA SER A 541 24.47 1.79 -5.09
C SER A 541 23.56 2.92 -5.55
N THR A 542 22.26 2.65 -5.61
CA THR A 542 21.22 3.65 -5.90
C THR A 542 21.15 4.71 -4.79
N GLY A 543 21.41 4.31 -3.54
CA GLY A 543 21.57 5.24 -2.42
C GLY A 543 22.71 6.23 -2.67
N CYS A 544 23.88 5.72 -3.07
CA CYS A 544 25.04 6.58 -3.38
C CYS A 544 24.79 7.51 -4.57
N THR A 545 23.98 7.11 -5.56
CA THR A 545 23.58 8.00 -6.67
C THR A 545 22.75 9.18 -6.19
N LYS A 546 21.81 8.98 -5.26
CA LYS A 546 21.04 10.09 -4.65
C LYS A 546 21.95 10.97 -3.81
N GLU A 547 22.82 10.36 -3.00
CA GLU A 547 23.79 11.06 -2.17
C GLU A 547 24.76 11.92 -2.99
N MET A 548 25.20 11.46 -4.17
CA MET A 548 26.03 12.26 -5.08
C MET A 548 25.30 13.52 -5.54
N LYS A 549 24.00 13.44 -5.85
CA LYS A 549 23.20 14.63 -6.20
C LYS A 549 23.15 15.62 -5.03
N ILE A 550 22.90 15.13 -3.81
CA ILE A 550 22.87 15.96 -2.60
C ILE A 550 24.25 16.59 -2.34
N ALA A 551 25.33 15.82 -2.45
CA ALA A 551 26.69 16.30 -2.25
C ALA A 551 27.02 17.46 -3.20
N LEU A 552 26.66 17.33 -4.48
CA LEU A 552 26.86 18.41 -5.47
C LEU A 552 26.02 19.65 -5.15
N GLU A 553 24.80 19.50 -4.64
CA GLU A 553 23.97 20.62 -4.20
C GLU A 553 24.55 21.34 -2.98
N VAL A 554 25.00 20.59 -1.97
CA VAL A 554 25.62 21.14 -0.76
C VAL A 554 26.94 21.81 -1.08
N GLN A 555 27.78 21.23 -1.96
CA GLN A 555 29.06 21.82 -2.37
C GLN A 555 28.89 23.17 -3.08
N LYS A 556 27.80 23.38 -3.82
CA LYS A 556 27.50 24.69 -4.42
C LYS A 556 27.29 25.77 -3.37
N GLN A 557 26.76 25.42 -2.20
CA GLN A 557 26.56 26.33 -1.07
C GLN A 557 27.82 26.42 -0.18
N HIS A 558 28.63 25.36 -0.14
CA HIS A 558 29.84 25.20 0.66
C HIS A 558 31.02 24.72 -0.21
N PRO A 559 31.66 25.64 -0.98
CA PRO A 559 32.70 25.28 -1.95
C PRO A 559 33.95 24.63 -1.34
N GLU A 560 34.19 24.83 -0.04
CA GLU A 560 35.27 24.23 0.73
C GLU A 560 35.09 22.72 0.98
N MET A 561 33.85 22.21 0.88
CA MET A 561 33.56 20.79 1.04
C MET A 561 34.20 19.98 -0.10
N GLN A 562 34.89 18.90 0.26
CA GLN A 562 35.53 18.01 -0.70
C GLN A 562 34.64 16.80 -1.02
N ILE A 563 34.56 16.42 -2.29
CA ILE A 563 33.95 15.16 -2.73
C ILE A 563 35.05 14.24 -3.22
N ILE A 564 35.19 13.07 -2.60
CA ILE A 564 36.21 12.06 -2.93
C ILE A 564 35.51 10.79 -3.39
N GLY A 565 35.90 10.23 -4.53
CA GLY A 565 35.37 8.96 -5.02
C GLY A 565 35.30 8.88 -6.53
N PRO A 566 34.46 7.98 -7.08
CA PRO A 566 34.23 7.88 -8.52
C PRO A 566 33.69 9.20 -9.11
N SER A 567 33.92 9.43 -10.41
CA SER A 567 33.43 10.64 -11.08
C SER A 567 31.90 10.71 -11.11
N GLN A 568 31.33 11.92 -10.99
CA GLN A 568 29.88 12.16 -10.98
C GLN A 568 29.15 11.51 -12.19
N GLU A 569 29.78 11.51 -13.36
CA GLU A 569 29.23 10.92 -14.59
C GLU A 569 28.96 9.42 -14.44
N LYS A 570 29.76 8.70 -13.63
CA LYS A 570 29.56 7.26 -13.41
C LYS A 570 28.32 6.98 -12.55
N PHE A 571 27.94 7.89 -11.66
CA PHE A 571 26.70 7.80 -10.89
C PHE A 571 25.47 8.13 -11.75
N LEU A 572 25.60 9.10 -12.66
CA LEU A 572 24.49 9.62 -13.47
C LEU A 572 24.13 8.74 -14.69
N ARG A 573 24.90 7.69 -15.00
CA ARG A 573 24.58 6.70 -16.04
C ARG A 573 23.45 5.73 -15.67
N ARG A 574 23.03 5.73 -14.40
CA ARG A 574 22.09 4.77 -13.81
C ARG A 574 20.84 5.52 -13.36
N GLU A 575 19.70 5.20 -13.96
CA GLU A 575 18.40 5.80 -13.63
C GLU A 575 17.85 5.30 -12.28
N GLU A 576 16.73 5.90 -11.88
CA GLU A 576 16.13 5.95 -10.54
C GLU A 576 16.18 4.70 -9.64
N TYR A 577 16.13 5.01 -8.35
CA TYR A 577 15.95 4.11 -7.21
C TYR A 577 14.80 3.11 -7.44
N GLY A 578 15.09 1.80 -7.33
CA GLY A 578 14.06 0.78 -7.17
C GLY A 578 13.40 0.91 -5.79
N ILE A 579 12.08 1.08 -5.76
CA ILE A 579 11.31 1.28 -4.52
C ILE A 579 11.57 0.17 -3.50
N GLY A 580 11.95 0.57 -2.28
CA GLY A 580 12.30 -0.31 -1.18
C GLY A 580 13.65 -1.03 -1.33
N LYS A 581 14.36 -0.87 -2.45
CA LYS A 581 15.62 -1.58 -2.73
C LYS A 581 16.83 -0.70 -2.47
N MET A 582 17.93 -1.33 -2.09
CA MET A 582 19.24 -0.66 -2.06
C MET A 582 20.08 -0.91 -3.33
N TYR A 583 19.54 -1.60 -4.35
CA TYR A 583 20.21 -1.91 -5.63
C TYR A 583 19.43 -1.45 -6.87
N ASP A 584 20.15 -1.31 -7.99
CA ASP A 584 19.64 -0.95 -9.32
C ASP A 584 19.01 -2.16 -10.05
N ARG A 585 17.96 -1.87 -10.81
CA ARG A 585 17.20 -2.73 -11.72
C ARG A 585 18.05 -3.34 -12.84
N ARG A 586 19.08 -2.67 -13.37
CA ARG A 586 19.92 -3.24 -14.46
C ARG A 586 20.79 -4.42 -14.04
N LEU A 587 21.04 -4.62 -12.75
CA LEU A 587 21.83 -5.78 -12.28
C LEU A 587 21.06 -7.10 -12.39
N SER A 588 19.72 -7.09 -12.45
CA SER A 588 18.96 -8.32 -12.67
C SER A 588 19.09 -8.87 -14.08
N GLU A 589 19.26 -8.00 -15.09
CA GLU A 589 19.46 -8.41 -16.48
C GLU A 589 20.87 -8.98 -16.73
N ILE A 590 21.87 -8.52 -15.98
CA ILE A 590 23.27 -8.96 -16.13
C ILE A 590 23.54 -10.26 -15.36
N CYS A 591 22.77 -10.55 -14.31
CA CYS A 591 22.89 -11.80 -13.54
C CYS A 591 21.97 -12.93 -14.03
N ALA A 592 21.22 -12.72 -15.12
CA ALA A 592 20.34 -13.71 -15.75
C ALA A 592 20.93 -14.34 -17.03
N VAL A 593 22.25 -14.24 -17.24
CA VAL A 593 22.97 -14.94 -18.32
C VAL A 593 23.71 -16.16 -17.76
#